data_AF-A0A820VT94-F1
#
_entry.id   AF-A0A820VT94-F1
#
_cell.length_a   1.000
_cell.length_b   1.000
_cell.length_c   1.000
_cell.angle_alpha   90.00
_cell.angle_beta   90.00
_cell.angle_gamma   90.00
#
_symmetry.space_group_name_H-M   'P 1'
#
loop_
_entity.id
_entity.type
_entity.pdbx_description
1 polymer ?
#
loop_
_entity_poly.entity_id
_entity_poly.type
_entity_poly.pdbx_seq_one_letter_code
_entity_poly.pdbx_strand_id
1 'polypeptide(L)'
;VNDNGTNLEENARSDMQVDPVGSKLTEVKMEDGGDSLVKCFSLWLHGNENEHLAIRECIVKELFENQKKYGLELNKAEKFKLRILKQAGMLLIPEAVAAFANLYKCEGPVVLKAIRRQ
;
A
#
# COMPACT_ATOMS: atom_id res chain seq x y z
N VAL A 1 -14.21 2.01 53.84
CA VAL A 1 -14.50 2.95 52.74
C VAL A 1 -13.88 2.35 51.49
N ASN A 2 -14.71 1.57 50.78
CA ASN A 2 -14.66 1.31 49.33
C ASN A 2 -14.46 2.64 48.57
N ASP A 3 -13.97 2.74 47.33
CA ASP A 3 -13.83 1.80 46.23
C ASP A 3 -13.00 2.49 45.12
N ASN A 4 -12.35 1.67 44.29
CA ASN A 4 -12.19 1.79 42.82
C ASN A 4 -11.47 3.03 42.25
N GLY A 5 -10.51 2.90 41.35
CA GLY A 5 -10.29 1.81 40.40
C GLY A 5 -9.74 2.47 39.14
N THR A 6 -8.62 1.95 38.66
CA THR A 6 -7.90 2.34 37.45
C THR A 6 -8.83 2.46 36.25
N ASN A 7 -8.98 3.66 35.71
CA ASN A 7 -9.70 3.90 34.45
C ASN A 7 -8.73 3.70 33.27
N LEU A 8 -8.36 2.43 33.05
CA LEU A 8 -7.67 1.94 31.86
C LEU A 8 -8.73 1.36 30.90
N GLU A 9 -9.62 2.20 30.39
CA GLU A 9 -10.42 1.85 29.21
C GLU A 9 -10.54 3.11 28.35
N GLU A 10 -9.42 3.53 27.76
CA GLU A 10 -9.47 4.36 26.57
C GLU A 10 -10.05 3.48 25.46
N ASN A 11 -11.36 3.62 25.35
CA ASN A 11 -12.30 2.91 24.51
C ASN A 11 -11.83 2.96 23.05
N ALA A 12 -10.97 2.02 22.67
CA ALA A 12 -10.64 1.71 21.30
C ALA A 12 -11.89 1.13 20.64
N ARG A 13 -12.84 2.02 20.30
CA ARG A 13 -13.85 1.78 19.29
C ARG A 13 -13.13 1.56 17.97
N SER A 14 -12.64 0.34 17.80
CA SER A 14 -12.28 -0.21 16.52
C SER A 14 -13.61 -0.42 15.80
N ASP A 15 -14.08 0.63 15.13
CA ASP A 15 -15.18 0.55 14.18
C ASP A 15 -14.80 -0.56 13.20
N MET A 16 -15.41 -1.73 13.40
CA MET A 16 -15.02 -2.97 12.78
C MET A 16 -15.38 -2.85 11.30
N GLN A 17 -14.40 -2.44 10.50
CA GLN A 17 -14.62 -2.30 9.07
C GLN A 17 -14.74 -3.70 8.49
N VAL A 18 -15.93 -4.04 8.02
CA VAL A 18 -16.22 -5.29 7.34
C VAL A 18 -16.05 -5.09 5.84
N ASP A 19 -15.42 -6.05 5.17
CA ASP A 19 -15.38 -6.07 3.72
C ASP A 19 -16.81 -6.32 3.15
N PRO A 20 -17.01 -6.20 1.83
CA PRO A 20 -18.31 -6.45 1.20
C PRO A 20 -18.86 -7.88 1.39
N VAL A 21 -18.07 -8.81 1.93
CA VAL A 21 -18.38 -10.23 2.11
C VAL A 21 -18.52 -10.61 3.60
N GLY A 22 -18.41 -9.64 4.51
CA GLY A 22 -18.55 -9.84 5.95
C GLY A 22 -17.29 -10.35 6.66
N SER A 23 -16.13 -10.34 5.97
CA SER A 23 -14.85 -10.69 6.57
C SER A 23 -14.33 -9.56 7.45
N LYS A 24 -13.73 -9.93 8.58
CA LYS A 24 -13.04 -8.98 9.48
C LYS A 24 -11.83 -8.40 8.75
N LEU A 25 -11.83 -7.09 8.49
CA LEU A 25 -10.63 -6.41 8.01
C LEU A 25 -9.67 -6.23 9.19
N THR A 26 -8.40 -6.55 8.95
CA THR A 26 -7.32 -6.27 9.90
C THR A 26 -6.61 -5.02 9.41
N GLU A 27 -6.66 -3.96 10.20
CA GLU A 27 -5.85 -2.77 9.95
C GLU A 27 -4.39 -3.06 10.33
N VAL A 28 -3.47 -2.75 9.42
CA VAL A 28 -2.02 -2.84 9.67
C VAL A 28 -1.45 -1.44 9.60
N LYS A 29 -0.81 -0.99 10.68
CA LYS A 29 -0.09 0.29 10.71
C LYS A 29 1.29 0.10 10.09
N MET A 30 1.59 0.86 9.04
CA MET A 30 2.91 0.89 8.40
C MET A 30 3.60 2.23 8.72
N GLU A 31 4.83 2.18 9.23
CA GLU A 31 5.55 3.38 9.69
C GLU A 31 6.48 4.01 8.63
N ASP A 32 6.51 3.47 7.41
CA ASP A 32 7.57 3.75 6.43
C ASP A 32 7.23 4.71 5.28
N GLY A 33 6.42 5.74 5.53
CA GLY A 33 6.23 6.84 4.58
C GLY A 33 6.02 6.40 3.12
N GLY A 34 6.97 6.71 2.23
CA GLY A 34 6.89 6.37 0.80
C GLY A 34 7.11 4.90 0.43
N ASP A 35 7.62 4.07 1.33
CA ASP A 35 7.72 2.61 1.14
C ASP A 35 6.50 1.85 1.65
N SER A 36 5.63 2.49 2.44
CA SER A 36 4.47 1.88 3.08
C SER A 36 3.61 1.04 2.12
N LEU A 37 3.29 1.57 0.93
CA LEU A 37 2.49 0.85 -0.06
C LEU A 37 3.15 -0.46 -0.51
N VAL A 38 4.46 -0.44 -0.77
CA VAL A 38 5.17 -1.61 -1.29
C VAL A 38 5.46 -2.62 -0.18
N LYS A 39 5.62 -2.15 1.05
CA LYS A 39 5.64 -3.01 2.24
C LYS A 39 4.30 -3.70 2.46
N CYS A 40 3.18 -3.00 2.25
CA CYS A 40 1.86 -3.64 2.26
C CYS A 40 1.75 -4.75 1.20
N PHE A 41 2.27 -4.51 -0.01
CA PHE A 41 2.31 -5.52 -1.06
C PHE A 41 3.17 -6.73 -0.67
N SER A 42 4.34 -6.49 -0.07
CA SER A 42 5.20 -7.55 0.45
C SER A 42 4.49 -8.36 1.53
N LEU A 43 3.86 -7.68 2.49
CA LEU A 43 3.13 -8.31 3.58
C LEU A 43 1.98 -9.18 3.05
N TRP A 44 1.26 -8.68 2.04
CA TRP A 44 0.18 -9.42 1.38
C TRP A 44 0.66 -10.68 0.66
N LEU A 45 1.77 -10.60 -0.08
CA LEU A 45 2.29 -11.72 -0.87
C LEU A 45 3.08 -12.75 -0.05
N HIS A 46 3.84 -12.27 0.93
CA HIS A 46 4.90 -13.05 1.59
C HIS A 46 4.74 -13.13 3.11
N GLY A 47 3.73 -12.47 3.70
CA GLY A 47 3.55 -12.44 5.15
C GLY A 47 4.62 -11.65 5.91
N ASN A 48 5.46 -10.87 5.20
CA ASN A 48 6.49 -10.02 5.79
C ASN A 48 6.82 -8.83 4.87
N GLU A 49 7.53 -7.82 5.39
CA GLU A 49 7.84 -6.58 4.67
C GLU A 49 9.16 -6.60 3.88
N ASN A 50 9.98 -7.63 3.99
CA ASN A 50 11.39 -7.58 3.57
C ASN A 50 11.58 -7.53 2.04
N GLU A 51 10.60 -8.02 1.27
CA GLU A 51 10.67 -8.12 -0.19
C GLU A 51 10.22 -6.84 -0.91
N HIS A 52 9.89 -5.77 -0.16
CA HIS A 52 9.33 -4.53 -0.71
C HIS A 52 10.21 -3.87 -1.79
N LEU A 53 11.54 -3.92 -1.67
CA LEU A 53 12.43 -3.35 -2.70
C LEU A 53 12.40 -4.14 -4.01
N ALA A 54 12.37 -5.47 -3.94
CA ALA A 54 12.26 -6.32 -5.12
C ALA A 54 10.91 -6.11 -5.81
N ILE A 55 9.82 -6.05 -5.03
CA ILE A 55 8.47 -5.77 -5.54
C ILE A 55 8.42 -4.38 -6.20
N ARG A 56 9.02 -3.36 -5.57
CA ARG A 56 9.13 -2.00 -6.11
C ARG A 56 9.79 -2.01 -7.48
N GLU A 57 10.92 -2.70 -7.61
CA GLU A 57 11.63 -2.79 -8.88
C GLU A 57 10.78 -3.46 -9.97
N CYS A 58 10.12 -4.58 -9.65
CA CYS A 58 9.21 -5.27 -10.56
C CYS A 58 8.07 -4.36 -11.04
N ILE A 59 7.43 -3.64 -10.12
CA ILE A 59 6.33 -2.70 -10.46
C ILE A 59 6.82 -1.59 -11.39
N VAL A 60 7.94 -0.93 -11.04
CA VAL A 60 8.45 0.18 -11.86
C VAL A 60 8.88 -0.30 -13.24
N LYS A 61 9.46 -1.51 -13.32
CA LYS A 61 9.80 -2.14 -14.59
C LYS A 61 8.55 -2.40 -15.44
N GLU A 62 7.50 -2.98 -14.85
CA GLU A 62 6.21 -3.23 -15.52
C GLU A 62 5.57 -1.94 -16.05
N LEU A 63 5.54 -0.88 -15.24
CA LEU A 63 5.03 0.43 -15.67
C LEU A 63 5.85 1.01 -16.83
N PHE A 64 7.16 0.80 -16.82
CA PHE A 64 8.06 1.31 -17.85
C PHE A 64 7.96 0.51 -19.16
N GLU A 65 7.79 -0.80 -19.09
CA GLU A 65 7.71 -1.68 -20.27
C GLU A 65 6.30 -1.65 -20.88
N ASN A 66 5.26 -1.52 -20.06
CA ASN A 66 3.86 -1.63 -20.46
C ASN A 66 3.07 -0.32 -20.29
N GLN A 67 3.71 0.84 -20.49
CA GLN A 67 3.15 2.19 -20.28
C GLN A 67 1.71 2.37 -20.79
N LYS A 68 1.44 1.95 -22.04
CA LYS A 68 0.12 2.08 -22.69
C LYS A 68 -0.99 1.31 -21.95
N LYS A 69 -0.66 0.16 -21.35
CA LYS A 69 -1.60 -0.66 -20.57
C LYS A 69 -2.14 0.10 -19.35
N TYR A 70 -1.33 1.02 -18.81
CA TYR A 70 -1.64 1.82 -17.64
C TYR A 70 -2.02 3.26 -17.99
N GLY A 71 -2.27 3.57 -19.26
CA GLY A 71 -2.61 4.92 -19.70
C GLY A 71 -1.49 5.94 -19.54
N LEU A 72 -0.23 5.49 -19.47
CA LEU A 72 0.92 6.37 -19.29
C LEU A 72 1.48 6.82 -20.66
N GLU A 73 1.46 8.13 -20.91
CA GLU A 73 2.07 8.75 -22.09
C GLU A 73 3.40 9.43 -21.72
N LEU A 74 4.42 8.63 -21.39
CA LEU A 74 5.64 9.16 -20.79
C LEU A 74 6.57 9.84 -21.81
N ASN A 75 6.79 11.14 -21.66
CA ASN A 75 7.89 11.87 -22.28
C ASN A 75 9.24 11.56 -21.60
N LYS A 76 10.34 12.16 -22.07
CA LYS A 76 11.69 11.89 -21.55
C LYS A 76 11.83 12.22 -20.05
N ALA A 77 11.22 13.31 -19.59
CA ALA A 77 11.27 13.71 -18.18
C ALA A 77 10.42 12.79 -17.30
N GLU A 78 9.26 12.36 -17.78
CA GLU A 78 8.37 11.44 -17.06
C GLU A 78 8.97 10.04 -16.97
N LYS A 79 9.66 9.56 -18.02
CA LYS A 79 10.47 8.34 -17.98
C LYS A 79 11.57 8.41 -16.92
N PHE A 80 12.22 9.57 -16.78
CA PHE A 80 13.21 9.78 -15.74
C PHE A 80 12.58 9.76 -14.34
N LYS A 81 11.45 10.46 -14.14
CA LYS A 81 10.69 10.42 -12.89
C LYS A 81 10.28 8.99 -12.52
N LEU A 82 9.76 8.22 -13.47
CA LEU A 82 9.38 6.82 -13.25
C LEU A 82 10.58 5.97 -12.83
N ARG A 83 11.76 6.18 -13.44
CA ARG A 83 12.99 5.47 -13.02
C ARG A 83 13.44 5.84 -11.61
N ILE A 84 13.22 7.08 -11.16
CA ILE A 84 13.52 7.50 -9.78
C ILE A 84 12.65 6.74 -8.78
N LEU A 85 11.43 6.32 -9.14
CA LEU A 85 10.55 5.56 -8.24
C LEU A 85 11.11 4.19 -7.83
N LYS A 86 12.19 3.72 -8.47
CA LYS A 86 12.94 2.53 -8.01
C LYS A 86 13.65 2.75 -6.67
N GLN A 87 13.95 4.00 -6.31
CA GLN A 87 14.65 4.34 -5.08
C GLN A 87 13.75 4.07 -3.86
N ALA A 88 14.35 3.57 -2.78
CA ALA A 88 13.67 3.39 -1.50
C ALA A 88 13.14 4.74 -0.96
N GLY A 89 12.03 4.69 -0.22
CA GLY A 89 11.38 5.84 0.38
C GLY A 89 10.56 6.70 -0.59
N MET A 90 10.59 6.43 -1.89
CA MET A 90 9.81 7.18 -2.89
C MET A 90 8.37 6.68 -2.95
N LEU A 91 7.39 7.56 -2.79
CA LEU A 91 5.99 7.17 -2.96
C LEU A 91 5.71 6.79 -4.42
N LEU A 92 5.15 5.59 -4.64
CA LEU A 92 4.75 5.15 -5.97
C LEU A 92 3.52 5.92 -6.47
N ILE A 93 3.38 6.01 -7.79
CA ILE A 93 2.20 6.58 -8.45
C ILE A 93 0.99 5.63 -8.35
N PRO A 94 -0.26 6.13 -8.46
CA PRO A 94 -1.47 5.30 -8.33
C PRO A 94 -1.49 4.07 -9.25
N GLU A 95 -0.96 4.18 -10.47
CA GLU A 95 -0.88 3.11 -11.47
C GLU A 95 -0.05 1.91 -10.98
N ALA A 96 0.81 2.10 -9.99
CA ALA A 96 1.57 1.03 -9.35
C ALA A 96 0.69 -0.06 -8.75
N VAL A 97 -0.50 0.29 -8.24
CA VAL A 97 -1.46 -0.69 -7.72
C VAL A 97 -1.96 -1.60 -8.82
N ALA A 98 -2.32 -1.03 -9.99
CA ALA A 98 -2.76 -1.81 -11.14
C ALA A 98 -1.62 -2.66 -11.69
N ALA A 99 -0.40 -2.12 -11.77
CA ALA A 99 0.77 -2.88 -12.20
C ALA A 99 1.08 -4.05 -11.26
N PHE A 100 1.02 -3.81 -9.95
CA PHE A 100 1.14 -4.86 -8.93
C PHE A 100 0.11 -5.97 -9.13
N ALA A 101 -1.18 -5.61 -9.20
CA ALA A 101 -2.26 -6.59 -9.37
C ALA A 101 -2.07 -7.44 -10.63
N ASN A 102 -1.61 -6.82 -11.73
CA ASN A 102 -1.30 -7.51 -12.97
C ASN A 102 -0.11 -8.47 -12.85
N LEU A 103 0.99 -8.06 -12.21
CA LEU A 103 2.19 -8.87 -12.04
C LEU A 103 1.93 -10.13 -11.21
N TYR A 104 1.17 -9.97 -10.12
CA TYR A 104 0.95 -11.03 -9.14
C TYR A 104 -0.42 -11.70 -9.25
N LYS A 105 -1.17 -11.40 -10.32
CA LYS A 105 -2.50 -11.95 -10.61
C LYS A 105 -3.46 -11.82 -9.41
N CYS A 106 -3.41 -10.69 -8.73
CA CYS A 106 -4.31 -10.41 -7.61
C CYS A 106 -5.67 -10.00 -8.15
N GLU A 107 -6.72 -10.70 -7.71
CA GLU A 107 -8.11 -10.34 -7.99
C GLU A 107 -8.73 -9.69 -6.76
N GLY A 108 -9.43 -8.57 -6.94
CA GLY A 108 -10.17 -7.89 -5.88
C GLY A 108 -10.06 -6.36 -5.93
N PRO A 109 -11.04 -5.65 -5.33
CA PRO A 109 -11.02 -4.20 -5.27
C PRO A 109 -9.93 -3.70 -4.32
N VAL A 110 -9.03 -2.85 -4.81
CA VAL A 110 -8.11 -2.09 -3.95
C VAL A 110 -8.74 -0.74 -3.64
N VAL A 111 -8.96 -0.47 -2.35
CA VAL A 111 -9.49 0.81 -1.88
C VAL A 111 -8.36 1.62 -1.26
N LEU A 112 -7.91 2.65 -1.97
CA LEU A 112 -6.98 3.64 -1.41
C LEU A 112 -7.77 4.75 -0.73
N LYS A 113 -7.62 4.87 0.60
CA LYS A 113 -8.20 5.97 1.37
C LYS A 113 -7.08 6.88 1.87
N ALA A 114 -7.03 8.11 1.37
CA ALA A 114 -6.12 9.12 1.90
C ALA A 114 -6.57 9.52 3.31
N ILE A 115 -5.73 9.30 4.31
CA ILE A 115 -5.96 9.76 5.67
C ILE A 115 -5.18 11.07 5.85
N ARG A 116 -5.87 12.21 5.92
CA ARG A 116 -5.24 13.46 6.36
C ARG A 116 -5.09 13.42 7.87
N ARG A 117 -3.85 13.51 8.37
CA ARG A 117 -3.63 13.86 9.78
C ARG A 117 -4.02 15.33 9.95
N GLN A 118 -4.99 15.60 10.83
CA GLN A 118 -5.31 16.95 11.31
C GLN A 118 -4.23 17.44 12.26
#